data_AF-A0A9E3AXA6-F1
#
_entry.id   AF-A0A9E3AXA6-F1
#
_cell.length_a   1.000
_cell.length_b   1.000
_cell.length_c   1.000
_cell.angle_alpha   90.00
_cell.angle_beta   90.00
_cell.angle_gamma   90.00
#
_symmetry.space_group_name_H-M   'P 1'
#
loop_
_entity.id
_entity.type
_entity.pdbx_description
1 polymer ?
#
loop_
_entity_poly.entity_id
_entity_poly.type
_entity_poly.pdbx_seq_one_letter_code
_entity_poly.pdbx_strand_id
1 'polypeptide(L)'
;MRTLTALSAIYLASAAAFGTVIAFQQNPELQRAAQQAGERIWPGIQRGAAIANERAVKPAAAQLVVWDKAFFDYIDPPKQFARAQPAPRLAAARPAPKAEPVVHFAPVTVSPPVAVAKLAPPEDQPASPALRPSVPDDQVASAQKPAPLELAPQAEAAARPELASPGASEVRRVVQRLKDNLTSELLANFELFLYVSKAEDGPWAQRMYVFRKQAKGDLDLLYNWPVSTGRELVEYAPNGQRAPSFTPQGYYELDPDRMYRHHVSGQWNQSMPYAMFFNWERDGLQTGLAIHGATSEDVAMLGKRASAGCVRIAPQNAALLFNLIKTQYRGLAPRFAYDRRTATMSNDGLLMHDAEGHVKLADGYKVLVFIENYGGDNVVAAVF
;
A
#
# COMPACT_ATOMS: atom_id res chain seq x y z
N MET A 1 -46.40 30.16 -8.93
CA MET A 1 -47.47 29.13 -8.79
C MET A 1 -47.28 27.97 -9.79
N ARG A 2 -46.14 27.28 -9.81
CA ARG A 2 -45.88 26.13 -10.72
C ARG A 2 -44.94 25.05 -10.14
N THR A 3 -44.89 24.89 -8.82
CA THR A 3 -44.07 23.85 -8.15
C THR A 3 -44.86 22.98 -7.17
N LEU A 4 -46.20 23.04 -7.21
CA LEU A 4 -47.08 22.17 -6.41
C LEU A 4 -47.69 21.01 -7.20
N THR A 5 -47.39 20.87 -8.49
CA THR A 5 -47.94 19.80 -9.34
C THR A 5 -46.98 18.64 -9.62
N ALA A 6 -45.67 18.79 -9.34
CA ALA A 6 -44.69 17.73 -9.63
C ALA A 6 -44.55 16.67 -8.51
N LEU A 7 -44.82 17.03 -7.25
CA LEU A 7 -44.72 16.10 -6.12
C LEU A 7 -45.93 15.13 -5.99
N SER A 8 -47.06 15.43 -6.64
CA SER A 8 -48.23 14.54 -6.69
C SER A 8 -48.04 13.36 -7.65
N ALA A 9 -47.31 13.56 -8.75
CA ALA A 9 -47.09 12.52 -9.77
C ALA A 9 -46.14 11.41 -9.31
N ILE A 10 -45.15 11.74 -8.47
CA ILE A 10 -44.16 10.78 -7.95
C ILE A 10 -44.78 9.86 -6.88
N TYR A 11 -45.71 10.38 -6.08
CA TYR A 11 -46.46 9.58 -5.10
C TYR A 11 -47.43 8.60 -5.79
N LEU A 12 -48.09 9.02 -6.87
CA LEU A 12 -48.97 8.17 -7.69
C LEU A 12 -48.21 7.05 -8.44
N ALA A 13 -46.98 7.31 -8.88
CA ALA A 13 -46.14 6.29 -9.52
C ALA A 13 -45.65 5.21 -8.52
N SER A 14 -45.42 5.60 -7.26
CA SER A 14 -44.94 4.69 -6.22
C SER A 14 -46.06 3.78 -5.65
N ALA A 15 -47.30 4.26 -5.61
CA ALA A 15 -48.47 3.45 -5.25
C ALA A 15 -48.85 2.41 -6.33
N ALA A 16 -48.52 2.66 -7.60
CA ALA A 16 -48.77 1.72 -8.71
C ALA A 16 -47.86 0.48 -8.68
N ALA A 17 -46.65 0.58 -8.11
CA ALA A 17 -45.71 -0.53 -8.02
C ALA A 17 -46.12 -1.61 -6.99
N PHE A 18 -46.86 -1.25 -5.95
CA PHE A 18 -47.39 -2.21 -4.98
C PHE A 18 -48.76 -2.80 -5.41
N GLY A 19 -49.57 -2.04 -6.15
CA GLY A 19 -50.85 -2.54 -6.70
C GLY A 19 -50.68 -3.54 -7.85
N THR A 20 -49.62 -3.44 -8.63
CA THR A 20 -49.34 -4.34 -9.77
C THR A 20 -48.97 -5.75 -9.32
N VAL A 21 -48.21 -5.90 -8.24
CA VAL A 21 -47.83 -7.21 -7.68
C VAL A 21 -49.06 -7.97 -7.15
N ILE A 22 -50.03 -7.25 -6.56
CA ILE A 22 -51.29 -7.83 -6.06
C ILE A 22 -52.25 -8.14 -7.21
N ALA A 23 -52.33 -7.28 -8.23
CA ALA A 23 -53.18 -7.48 -9.41
C ALA A 23 -52.73 -8.68 -10.27
N PHE A 24 -51.42 -8.95 -10.37
CA PHE A 24 -50.89 -10.09 -11.13
C PHE A 24 -51.12 -11.44 -10.45
N GLN A 25 -51.30 -11.49 -9.11
CA GLN A 25 -51.68 -12.72 -8.41
C GLN A 25 -53.15 -13.10 -8.63
N GLN A 26 -54.02 -12.15 -8.98
CA GLN A 26 -55.47 -12.37 -9.10
C GLN A 26 -55.96 -12.58 -10.55
N ASN A 27 -55.13 -12.34 -11.58
CA ASN A 27 -55.52 -12.50 -12.99
C ASN A 27 -54.42 -13.16 -13.87
N PRO A 28 -54.47 -14.50 -14.05
CA PRO A 28 -53.44 -15.27 -14.77
C PRO A 28 -53.31 -14.95 -16.28
N GLU A 29 -54.35 -14.39 -16.90
CA GLU A 29 -54.37 -14.02 -18.33
C GLU A 29 -53.47 -12.80 -18.61
N LEU A 30 -53.39 -11.86 -17.66
CA LEU A 30 -52.58 -10.64 -17.74
C LEU A 30 -51.08 -10.93 -17.61
N GLN A 31 -50.73 -11.94 -16.80
CA GLN A 31 -49.37 -12.43 -16.68
C GLN A 31 -48.88 -13.10 -17.97
N ARG A 32 -49.75 -13.88 -18.64
CA ARG A 32 -49.43 -14.50 -19.94
C ARG A 32 -49.23 -13.46 -21.04
N ALA A 33 -50.04 -12.39 -21.07
CA ALA A 33 -49.85 -11.28 -22.01
C ALA A 33 -48.53 -10.50 -21.77
N ALA A 34 -48.15 -10.28 -20.51
CA ALA A 34 -46.90 -9.61 -20.14
C ALA A 34 -45.65 -10.46 -20.48
N GLN A 35 -45.73 -11.78 -20.32
CA GLN A 35 -44.66 -12.70 -20.73
C GLN A 35 -44.48 -12.72 -22.26
N GLN A 36 -45.57 -12.74 -23.03
CA GLN A 36 -45.51 -12.66 -24.50
C GLN A 36 -44.96 -11.32 -25.01
N ALA A 37 -45.17 -10.22 -24.28
CA ALA A 37 -44.56 -8.93 -24.59
C ALA A 37 -43.06 -8.92 -24.25
N GLY A 38 -42.66 -9.52 -23.12
CA GLY A 38 -41.26 -9.68 -22.74
C GLY A 38 -40.45 -10.48 -23.77
N GLU A 39 -41.01 -11.58 -24.28
CA GLU A 39 -40.34 -12.41 -25.30
C GLU A 39 -40.13 -11.71 -26.65
N ARG A 40 -40.96 -10.69 -26.98
CA ARG A 40 -40.80 -9.89 -28.20
C ARG A 40 -39.77 -8.78 -28.07
N ILE A 41 -39.57 -8.25 -26.86
CA ILE A 41 -38.68 -7.11 -26.59
C ILE A 41 -37.25 -7.57 -26.26
N TRP A 42 -37.12 -8.73 -25.62
CA TRP A 42 -35.86 -9.30 -25.16
C TRP A 42 -34.81 -9.53 -26.26
N PRO A 43 -35.16 -10.01 -27.49
CA PRO A 43 -34.19 -10.17 -28.58
C PRO A 43 -33.65 -8.83 -29.12
N GLY A 44 -34.36 -7.71 -28.91
CA GLY A 44 -33.89 -6.37 -29.25
C GLY A 44 -32.83 -5.87 -28.25
N ILE A 45 -33.06 -6.12 -26.96
CA ILE A 45 -32.14 -5.77 -25.88
C ILE A 45 -30.85 -6.60 -25.97
N GLN A 46 -30.96 -7.90 -26.24
CA GLN A 46 -29.79 -8.77 -26.44
C GLN A 46 -28.96 -8.35 -27.67
N ARG A 47 -29.60 -7.94 -28.77
CA ARG A 47 -28.89 -7.40 -29.95
C ARG A 47 -28.20 -6.07 -29.65
N GLY A 48 -28.83 -5.18 -28.88
CA GLY A 48 -28.21 -3.93 -28.42
C GLY A 48 -26.99 -4.16 -27.51
N ALA A 49 -27.09 -5.11 -26.58
CA ALA A 49 -25.99 -5.49 -25.70
C ALA A 49 -24.84 -6.19 -26.45
N ALA A 50 -25.15 -7.03 -27.44
CA ALA A 50 -24.14 -7.67 -28.29
C ALA A 50 -23.40 -6.64 -29.17
N ILE A 51 -24.11 -5.66 -29.74
CA ILE A 51 -23.50 -4.59 -30.53
C ILE A 51 -22.62 -3.67 -29.66
N ALA A 52 -23.04 -3.38 -28.42
CA ALA A 52 -22.21 -2.63 -27.46
C ALA A 52 -20.96 -3.42 -27.03
N ASN A 53 -21.08 -4.73 -26.83
CA ASN A 53 -19.95 -5.60 -26.50
C ASN A 53 -18.93 -5.70 -27.65
N GLU A 54 -19.40 -5.79 -28.90
CA GLU A 54 -18.52 -5.87 -30.08
C GLU A 54 -17.89 -4.53 -30.48
N ARG A 55 -18.59 -3.40 -30.32
CA ARG A 55 -18.10 -2.09 -30.74
C ARG A 55 -17.37 -1.29 -29.67
N ALA A 56 -17.62 -1.55 -28.38
CA ALA A 56 -17.02 -0.78 -27.29
C ALA A 56 -16.14 -1.61 -26.36
N VAL A 57 -16.54 -2.85 -26.05
CA VAL A 57 -15.84 -3.65 -25.02
C VAL A 57 -14.70 -4.49 -25.61
N LYS A 58 -14.90 -5.17 -26.75
CA LYS A 58 -13.84 -5.95 -27.40
C LYS A 58 -12.62 -5.13 -27.86
N PRO A 59 -12.75 -3.94 -28.49
CA PRO A 59 -11.57 -3.13 -28.84
C PRO A 59 -10.86 -2.52 -27.61
N ALA A 60 -11.57 -2.31 -26.50
CA ALA A 60 -10.96 -1.87 -25.24
C ALA A 60 -10.26 -3.02 -24.49
N ALA A 61 -10.83 -4.24 -24.51
CA ALA A 61 -10.23 -5.43 -23.90
C ALA A 61 -8.98 -5.92 -24.67
N ALA A 62 -8.96 -5.78 -26.00
CA ALA A 62 -7.78 -6.10 -26.80
C ALA A 62 -6.61 -5.11 -26.57
N GLN A 63 -6.89 -3.85 -26.18
CA GLN A 63 -5.86 -2.90 -25.76
C GLN A 63 -5.37 -3.12 -24.32
N LEU A 64 -6.20 -3.71 -23.45
CA LEU A 64 -5.82 -4.04 -22.07
C LEU A 64 -4.94 -5.30 -21.94
N VAL A 65 -5.14 -6.31 -22.80
CA VAL A 65 -4.30 -7.54 -22.78
C VAL A 65 -2.88 -7.30 -23.32
N VAL A 66 -2.66 -6.25 -24.12
CA VAL A 66 -1.32 -5.83 -24.56
C VAL A 66 -0.58 -5.07 -23.45
N TRP A 67 -1.31 -4.44 -22.53
CA TRP A 67 -0.72 -3.62 -21.45
C TRP A 67 -0.11 -4.47 -20.33
N ASP A 68 -0.74 -5.59 -19.96
CA ASP A 68 -0.17 -6.51 -18.97
C ASP A 68 1.16 -7.10 -19.45
N LYS A 69 1.24 -7.56 -20.70
CA LYS A 69 2.48 -8.18 -21.21
C LYS A 69 3.63 -7.18 -21.37
N ALA A 70 3.37 -5.98 -21.90
CA ALA A 70 4.39 -4.95 -22.08
C ALA A 70 4.88 -4.36 -20.74
N PHE A 71 4.01 -4.31 -19.73
CA PHE A 71 4.36 -3.91 -18.38
C PHE A 71 5.28 -4.94 -17.70
N PHE A 72 5.01 -6.24 -17.83
CA PHE A 72 5.86 -7.27 -17.22
C PHE A 72 7.16 -7.54 -18.01
N ASP A 73 7.16 -7.43 -19.34
CA ASP A 73 8.39 -7.52 -20.17
C ASP A 73 9.38 -6.35 -19.91
N TYR A 74 8.89 -5.22 -19.39
CA TYR A 74 9.72 -4.06 -18.97
C TYR A 74 10.36 -4.26 -17.58
N ILE A 75 9.76 -5.08 -16.72
CA ILE A 75 10.20 -5.30 -15.34
C ILE A 75 11.08 -6.57 -15.23
N ASP A 76 10.90 -7.56 -16.12
CA ASP A 76 11.80 -8.72 -16.26
C ASP A 76 11.89 -9.20 -17.73
N PRO A 77 12.85 -8.70 -18.53
CA PRO A 77 12.99 -9.15 -19.92
C PRO A 77 13.49 -10.60 -19.98
N PRO A 78 13.04 -11.44 -20.94
CA PRO A 78 13.49 -12.82 -21.05
C PRO A 78 15.01 -12.88 -21.27
N LYS A 79 15.71 -13.48 -20.30
CA LYS A 79 17.15 -13.72 -20.38
C LYS A 79 17.48 -14.58 -21.59
N GLN A 80 18.07 -13.96 -22.61
CA GLN A 80 18.79 -14.70 -23.65
C GLN A 80 20.03 -15.29 -23.00
N PHE A 81 20.05 -16.61 -22.78
CA PHE A 81 21.32 -17.30 -22.58
C PHE A 81 22.17 -17.06 -23.83
N ALA A 82 23.34 -16.45 -23.65
CA ALA A 82 24.35 -16.36 -24.68
C ALA A 82 24.66 -17.78 -25.17
N ARG A 83 24.10 -18.15 -26.31
CA ARG A 83 24.51 -19.35 -27.03
C ARG A 83 25.88 -19.01 -27.61
N ALA A 84 26.89 -19.76 -27.19
CA ALA A 84 28.27 -19.64 -27.67
C ALA A 84 28.32 -19.43 -29.19
N GLN A 85 29.12 -18.46 -29.63
CA GLN A 85 29.40 -18.24 -31.05
C GLN A 85 29.98 -19.52 -31.66
N PRO A 86 29.41 -20.06 -32.75
CA PRO A 86 30.09 -21.06 -33.55
C PRO A 86 31.12 -20.39 -34.46
N ALA A 87 32.34 -20.92 -34.47
CA ALA A 87 33.39 -20.63 -35.45
C ALA A 87 32.92 -20.88 -36.91
N PRO A 88 33.55 -20.28 -37.94
CA PRO A 88 32.98 -20.18 -39.28
C PRO A 88 32.93 -21.52 -40.03
N ARG A 89 31.85 -21.73 -40.80
CA ARG A 89 31.63 -22.92 -41.63
C ARG A 89 32.45 -22.87 -42.92
N LEU A 90 33.33 -23.84 -43.12
CA LEU A 90 33.86 -24.24 -44.43
C LEU A 90 32.90 -25.25 -45.10
N ALA A 91 32.85 -25.19 -46.43
CA ALA A 91 31.88 -25.83 -47.32
C ALA A 91 31.92 -27.38 -47.37
N ALA A 92 30.87 -27.96 -47.96
CA ALA A 92 30.51 -29.38 -47.90
C ALA A 92 31.22 -30.34 -48.90
N ALA A 93 31.35 -31.61 -48.46
CA ALA A 93 31.01 -32.89 -49.14
C ALA A 93 32.12 -33.94 -49.51
N ARG A 94 31.96 -35.13 -48.87
CA ARG A 94 32.18 -36.56 -49.30
C ARG A 94 33.60 -37.19 -49.36
N PRO A 95 33.75 -38.54 -49.29
CA PRO A 95 33.45 -39.52 -48.22
C PRO A 95 34.69 -40.39 -47.78
N ALA A 96 34.51 -41.29 -46.79
CA ALA A 96 35.50 -42.05 -45.99
C ALA A 96 36.46 -43.04 -46.73
N PRO A 97 37.59 -43.52 -46.13
CA PRO A 97 37.55 -44.68 -45.20
C PRO A 97 38.65 -44.82 -44.09
N LYS A 98 38.28 -45.60 -43.05
CA LYS A 98 39.01 -46.60 -42.20
C LYS A 98 40.38 -46.35 -41.53
N ALA A 99 40.40 -46.80 -40.25
CA ALA A 99 41.41 -47.59 -39.50
C ALA A 99 42.08 -46.92 -38.27
N GLU A 100 42.27 -47.75 -37.24
CA GLU A 100 42.49 -47.47 -35.82
C GLU A 100 44.00 -47.25 -35.42
N PRO A 101 44.45 -47.43 -34.15
CA PRO A 101 44.91 -46.34 -33.28
C PRO A 101 46.41 -46.47 -32.87
N VAL A 102 47.10 -45.38 -32.51
CA VAL A 102 48.42 -45.49 -31.85
C VAL A 102 48.64 -44.38 -30.82
N VAL A 103 49.02 -44.83 -29.62
CA VAL A 103 49.47 -44.10 -28.43
C VAL A 103 50.94 -43.66 -28.62
N HIS A 104 51.40 -42.52 -28.07
CA HIS A 104 52.65 -42.44 -27.27
C HIS A 104 53.03 -41.02 -26.76
N PHE A 105 53.48 -41.07 -25.49
CA PHE A 105 54.21 -40.22 -24.54
C PHE A 105 54.86 -38.84 -24.85
N ALA A 106 54.82 -38.03 -23.76
CA ALA A 106 55.60 -36.90 -23.19
C ALA A 106 57.08 -36.68 -23.66
N PRO A 107 57.88 -35.65 -23.23
CA PRO A 107 57.78 -34.81 -22.01
C PRO A 107 58.32 -33.34 -22.04
N VAL A 108 58.41 -32.79 -20.81
CA VAL A 108 58.83 -31.51 -20.17
C VAL A 108 60.21 -30.93 -20.54
N THR A 109 60.37 -29.59 -20.41
CA THR A 109 61.63 -28.91 -20.01
C THR A 109 61.42 -27.64 -19.18
N VAL A 110 62.42 -27.32 -18.33
CA VAL A 110 62.45 -26.42 -17.14
C VAL A 110 63.25 -25.12 -17.38
N SER A 111 62.96 -24.09 -16.56
CA SER A 111 63.43 -22.67 -16.43
C SER A 111 64.96 -22.38 -16.32
N PRO A 112 65.42 -21.09 -16.30
CA PRO A 112 65.67 -20.33 -15.04
C PRO A 112 65.54 -18.75 -15.09
N PRO A 113 65.79 -18.00 -13.98
CA PRO A 113 65.26 -16.63 -13.68
C PRO A 113 66.32 -15.49 -13.55
N VAL A 114 65.96 -14.25 -13.10
CA VAL A 114 66.66 -13.38 -12.09
C VAL A 114 66.14 -11.91 -11.95
N ALA A 115 65.93 -11.50 -10.67
CA ALA A 115 66.13 -10.22 -9.91
C ALA A 115 65.31 -8.89 -10.05
N VAL A 116 65.39 -8.13 -8.94
CA VAL A 116 64.46 -7.14 -8.31
C VAL A 116 65.14 -5.76 -8.14
N ALA A 117 64.37 -4.65 -8.08
CA ALA A 117 64.78 -3.38 -7.47
C ALA A 117 63.62 -2.65 -6.73
N LYS A 118 63.94 -1.86 -5.71
CA LYS A 118 63.07 -1.30 -4.64
C LYS A 118 63.39 0.19 -4.41
N LEU A 119 62.39 1.08 -4.18
CA LEU A 119 62.34 2.20 -3.17
C LEU A 119 61.28 3.33 -3.44
N ALA A 120 60.27 3.43 -2.55
CA ALA A 120 59.61 4.57 -1.83
C ALA A 120 58.84 5.79 -2.49
N PRO A 121 57.85 6.41 -1.76
CA PRO A 121 56.67 7.23 -2.24
C PRO A 121 56.78 8.77 -1.91
N PRO A 122 55.78 9.73 -1.99
CA PRO A 122 54.28 9.68 -1.89
C PRO A 122 53.42 10.70 -2.73
N GLU A 123 52.09 10.74 -2.42
CA GLU A 123 51.08 11.84 -2.48
C GLU A 123 49.77 11.68 -3.32
N ASP A 124 48.66 11.57 -2.57
CA ASP A 124 47.29 12.16 -2.63
C ASP A 124 46.54 12.47 -3.95
N GLN A 125 45.35 11.86 -4.14
CA GLN A 125 44.01 12.53 -4.14
C GLN A 125 42.83 11.55 -4.47
N PRO A 126 41.55 11.92 -4.19
CA PRO A 126 40.60 11.05 -3.49
C PRO A 126 39.60 10.27 -4.35
N ALA A 127 39.05 9.21 -3.74
CA ALA A 127 37.97 8.38 -4.24
C ALA A 127 36.57 9.01 -4.07
N SER A 128 35.71 8.78 -5.05
CA SER A 128 34.27 9.05 -5.04
C SER A 128 33.54 8.31 -3.90
N PRO A 129 32.52 8.90 -3.24
CA PRO A 129 31.82 8.22 -2.16
C PRO A 129 30.77 7.24 -2.68
N ALA A 130 30.85 6.01 -2.17
CA ALA A 130 29.87 4.95 -2.33
C ALA A 130 28.54 5.26 -1.61
N LEU A 131 27.47 4.65 -2.12
CA LEU A 131 26.14 4.56 -1.53
C LEU A 131 26.21 4.17 -0.05
N ARG A 132 25.60 4.98 0.83
CA ARG A 132 25.50 4.68 2.26
C ARG A 132 24.36 3.70 2.51
N PRO A 133 24.56 2.60 3.26
CA PRO A 133 23.47 1.84 3.84
C PRO A 133 22.90 2.57 5.07
N SER A 134 21.58 2.63 5.19
CA SER A 134 20.87 3.06 6.40
C SER A 134 20.93 1.94 7.43
N VAL A 135 21.71 2.13 8.49
CA VAL A 135 21.88 1.17 9.59
C VAL A 135 20.73 1.34 10.59
N PRO A 136 20.06 0.25 11.03
CA PRO A 136 19.20 0.27 12.21
C PRO A 136 20.04 0.52 13.47
N ASP A 137 19.81 1.63 14.16
CA ASP A 137 20.49 1.94 15.41
C ASP A 137 19.87 1.16 16.59
N ASP A 138 20.42 -0.02 16.88
CA ASP A 138 20.27 -0.69 18.16
C ASP A 138 21.66 -0.88 18.79
N GLN A 139 22.11 0.10 19.59
CA GLN A 139 23.12 -0.14 20.62
C GLN A 139 22.62 0.39 21.96
N VAL A 140 22.35 -0.56 22.85
CA VAL A 140 22.00 -0.36 24.25
C VAL A 140 23.30 -0.19 25.03
N ALA A 141 23.47 0.98 25.65
CA ALA A 141 24.37 1.14 26.79
C ALA A 141 23.53 1.42 28.03
N SER A 142 23.61 0.50 28.99
CA SER A 142 23.01 0.59 30.32
C SER A 142 23.77 1.60 31.18
N ALA A 143 23.05 2.53 31.80
CA ALA A 143 23.20 3.01 33.20
C ALA A 143 22.83 4.50 33.34
N GLN A 144 21.57 4.79 33.75
CA GLN A 144 21.22 5.55 34.96
C GLN A 144 19.73 5.89 34.96
N LYS A 145 19.10 5.69 36.12
CA LYS A 145 17.68 5.95 36.39
C LYS A 145 17.39 7.45 36.24
N PRO A 146 16.51 7.91 35.32
CA PRO A 146 16.13 9.30 35.30
C PRO A 146 15.06 9.57 36.38
N ALA A 147 15.25 10.67 37.10
CA ALA A 147 14.26 11.24 38.01
C ALA A 147 12.97 11.62 37.24
N PRO A 148 11.81 11.75 37.92
CA PRO A 148 10.56 12.11 37.26
C PRO A 148 10.68 13.44 36.53
N LEU A 149 10.40 13.43 35.22
CA LEU A 149 10.21 14.63 34.42
C LEU A 149 8.95 15.34 34.92
N GLU A 150 9.14 16.30 35.80
CA GLU A 150 8.11 17.26 36.18
C GLU A 150 7.87 18.19 34.97
N LEU A 151 6.66 18.09 34.39
CA LEU A 151 6.24 18.94 33.28
C LEU A 151 6.20 20.40 33.75
N ALA A 152 7.22 21.18 33.37
CA ALA A 152 7.17 22.62 33.50
C ALA A 152 6.06 23.21 32.60
N PRO A 153 5.36 24.28 33.03
CA PRO A 153 4.20 24.81 32.32
C PRO A 153 4.56 25.30 30.92
N GLN A 154 3.69 25.01 29.96
CA GLN A 154 3.82 25.45 28.57
C GLN A 154 3.97 26.97 28.51
N ALA A 155 5.16 27.43 28.12
CA ALA A 155 5.37 28.81 27.71
C ALA A 155 4.62 29.04 26.38
N GLU A 156 3.56 29.84 26.50
CA GLU A 156 2.77 30.54 25.49
C GLU A 156 3.40 30.54 24.08
N ALA A 157 3.08 29.52 23.29
CA ALA A 157 3.40 29.46 21.88
C ALA A 157 2.37 30.30 21.10
N ALA A 158 2.87 31.30 20.38
CA ALA A 158 2.10 32.19 19.52
C ALA A 158 1.06 31.45 18.66
N ALA A 159 -0.15 32.01 18.65
CA ALA A 159 -1.34 31.52 18.00
C ALA A 159 -1.11 31.08 16.54
N ARG A 160 -1.02 29.77 16.34
CA ARG A 160 -1.40 29.11 15.09
C ARG A 160 -2.86 28.67 15.24
N PRO A 161 -3.66 28.62 14.17
CA PRO A 161 -5.01 28.07 14.27
C PRO A 161 -4.87 26.58 14.57
N GLU A 162 -4.98 26.23 15.85
CA GLU A 162 -5.16 24.86 16.29
C GLU A 162 -6.52 24.43 15.73
N LEU A 163 -6.48 23.61 14.67
CA LEU A 163 -7.68 22.99 14.10
C LEU A 163 -8.46 22.37 15.27
N ALA A 164 -9.68 22.83 15.50
CA ALA A 164 -10.44 22.51 16.70
C ALA A 164 -10.46 20.99 16.95
N SER A 165 -10.18 20.59 18.19
CA SER A 165 -10.32 19.19 18.61
C SER A 165 -11.69 18.65 18.21
N PRO A 166 -11.76 17.42 17.67
CA PRO A 166 -13.02 16.88 17.18
C PRO A 166 -14.04 16.85 18.31
N GLY A 167 -15.27 17.32 18.04
CA GLY A 167 -16.33 17.28 19.03
C GLY A 167 -16.63 15.85 19.46
N ALA A 168 -17.10 15.63 20.70
CA ALA A 168 -17.34 14.28 21.23
C ALA A 168 -18.28 13.43 20.36
N SER A 169 -19.22 14.05 19.63
CA SER A 169 -20.09 13.35 18.67
C SER A 169 -19.35 12.87 17.42
N GLU A 170 -18.37 13.63 16.94
CA GLU A 170 -17.51 13.22 15.83
C GLU A 170 -16.64 12.05 16.24
N VAL A 171 -16.00 12.13 17.40
CA VAL A 171 -15.17 11.03 17.93
C VAL A 171 -15.97 9.74 18.01
N ARG A 172 -17.21 9.78 18.51
CA ARG A 172 -18.10 8.60 18.53
C ARG A 172 -18.37 8.03 17.13
N ARG A 173 -18.60 8.87 16.12
CA ARG A 173 -18.82 8.41 14.74
C ARG A 173 -17.56 7.77 14.15
N VAL A 174 -16.39 8.36 14.41
CA VAL A 174 -15.10 7.80 13.97
C VAL A 174 -14.84 6.45 14.64
N VAL A 175 -15.05 6.36 15.96
CA VAL A 175 -14.91 5.09 16.70
C VAL A 175 -15.86 4.03 16.17
N GLN A 176 -17.12 4.40 15.89
CA GLN A 176 -18.09 3.47 15.32
C GLN A 176 -17.63 3.00 13.93
N ARG A 177 -17.24 3.92 13.03
CA ARG A 177 -16.72 3.58 11.70
C ARG A 177 -15.54 2.63 11.78
N LEU A 178 -14.58 2.92 12.67
CA LEU A 178 -13.43 2.06 12.88
C LEU A 178 -13.88 0.66 13.34
N LYS A 179 -14.74 0.57 14.36
CA LYS A 179 -15.25 -0.72 14.85
C LYS A 179 -16.02 -1.50 13.78
N ASP A 180 -16.81 -0.84 12.93
CA ASP A 180 -17.54 -1.47 11.82
C ASP A 180 -16.59 -2.07 10.77
N ASN A 181 -15.36 -1.58 10.69
CA ASN A 181 -14.32 -2.07 9.78
C ASN A 181 -13.27 -2.94 10.51
N LEU A 182 -13.50 -3.33 11.77
CA LEU A 182 -12.62 -4.26 12.47
C LEU A 182 -13.31 -5.61 12.62
N THR A 183 -12.62 -6.68 12.25
CA THR A 183 -13.03 -8.01 12.66
C THR A 183 -12.82 -8.17 14.18
N SER A 184 -13.50 -9.15 14.77
CA SER A 184 -13.30 -9.50 16.17
C SER A 184 -11.83 -9.86 16.46
N GLU A 185 -11.16 -10.52 15.52
CA GLU A 185 -9.75 -10.88 15.67
C GLU A 185 -8.83 -9.66 15.65
N LEU A 186 -9.05 -8.70 14.74
CA LEU A 186 -8.26 -7.47 14.70
C LEU A 186 -8.45 -6.67 16.01
N LEU A 187 -9.68 -6.52 16.47
CA LEU A 187 -9.96 -5.83 17.73
C LEU A 187 -9.36 -6.56 18.94
N ALA A 188 -9.36 -7.90 18.93
CA ALA A 188 -8.80 -8.70 20.01
C ALA A 188 -7.27 -8.60 20.10
N ASN A 189 -6.57 -8.62 18.97
CA ASN A 189 -5.11 -8.81 18.95
C ASN A 189 -4.28 -7.52 18.90
N PHE A 190 -4.88 -6.36 18.57
CA PHE A 190 -4.19 -5.07 18.55
C PHE A 190 -4.58 -4.15 19.71
N GLU A 191 -3.68 -3.28 20.15
CA GLU A 191 -3.86 -2.42 21.33
C GLU A 191 -3.88 -0.91 20.98
N LEU A 192 -3.20 -0.52 19.90
CA LEU A 192 -3.23 0.82 19.35
C LEU A 192 -3.76 0.78 17.91
N PHE A 193 -4.69 1.66 17.57
CA PHE A 193 -5.28 1.74 16.23
C PHE A 193 -4.99 3.10 15.63
N LEU A 194 -4.29 3.10 14.49
CA LEU A 194 -4.01 4.29 13.69
C LEU A 194 -4.99 4.31 12.52
N TYR A 195 -6.09 5.05 12.69
CA TYR A 195 -7.10 5.20 11.67
C TYR A 195 -6.78 6.41 10.80
N VAL A 196 -6.47 6.18 9.53
CA VAL A 196 -6.10 7.21 8.55
C VAL A 196 -7.18 7.32 7.50
N SER A 197 -7.85 8.48 7.46
CA SER A 197 -8.68 8.84 6.31
C SER A 197 -7.80 9.53 5.27
N LYS A 198 -7.60 8.84 4.14
CA LYS A 198 -6.91 9.41 2.97
C LYS A 198 -7.85 10.18 2.05
N ALA A 199 -9.11 10.39 2.44
CA ALA A 199 -10.06 11.14 1.63
C ALA A 199 -9.52 12.54 1.31
N GLU A 200 -9.92 13.06 0.15
CA GLU A 200 -9.56 14.42 -0.29
C GLU A 200 -10.46 15.45 0.37
N ASP A 201 -11.74 15.12 0.47
CA ASP A 201 -12.79 15.96 1.01
C ASP A 201 -13.58 15.25 2.12
N GLY A 202 -14.26 16.05 2.92
CA GLY A 202 -15.06 15.61 4.07
C GLY A 202 -14.43 15.98 5.41
N PRO A 203 -15.20 15.94 6.51
CA PRO A 203 -14.74 16.37 7.83
C PRO A 203 -13.56 15.57 8.39
N TRP A 204 -13.34 14.34 7.93
CA TRP A 204 -12.26 13.45 8.36
C TRP A 204 -11.12 13.39 7.33
N ALA A 205 -11.25 14.05 6.19
CA ALA A 205 -10.26 14.00 5.13
C ALA A 205 -8.87 14.40 5.59
N GLN A 206 -7.88 13.64 5.14
CA GLN A 206 -6.46 13.86 5.48
C GLN A 206 -6.25 13.98 6.98
N ARG A 207 -6.86 13.07 7.76
CA ARG A 207 -6.65 12.96 9.21
C ARG A 207 -6.20 11.58 9.62
N MET A 208 -5.42 11.55 10.69
CA MET A 208 -5.12 10.34 11.44
C MET A 208 -5.65 10.47 12.85
N TYR A 209 -6.50 9.53 13.24
CA TYR A 209 -6.97 9.35 14.60
C TYR A 209 -6.21 8.20 15.23
N VAL A 210 -5.66 8.44 16.42
CA VAL A 210 -4.89 7.46 17.19
C VAL A 210 -5.74 7.02 18.36
N PHE A 211 -6.15 5.76 18.39
CA PHE A 211 -6.99 5.20 19.45
C PHE A 211 -6.24 4.17 20.27
N ARG A 212 -6.38 4.25 21.59
CA ARG A 212 -5.91 3.21 22.52
C ARG A 212 -7.07 2.32 22.94
N LYS A 213 -6.88 1.01 22.83
CA LYS A 213 -7.82 0.02 23.36
C LYS A 213 -7.77 -0.02 24.88
N GLN A 214 -8.94 0.07 25.50
CA GLN A 214 -9.14 -0.14 26.93
C GLN A 214 -9.40 -1.62 27.22
N ALA A 215 -9.29 -2.02 28.49
CA ALA A 215 -9.49 -3.40 28.92
C ALA A 215 -10.85 -3.99 28.50
N LYS A 216 -11.89 -3.15 28.38
CA LYS A 216 -13.24 -3.55 27.97
C LYS A 216 -13.45 -3.62 26.45
N GLY A 217 -12.43 -3.31 25.66
CA GLY A 217 -12.51 -3.22 24.19
C GLY A 217 -12.99 -1.85 23.66
N ASP A 218 -13.24 -0.89 24.54
CA ASP A 218 -13.49 0.49 24.15
C ASP A 218 -12.24 1.16 23.59
N LEU A 219 -12.44 2.14 22.69
CA LEU A 219 -11.37 2.83 21.99
C LEU A 219 -11.35 4.30 22.41
N ASP A 220 -10.31 4.68 23.16
CA ASP A 220 -10.11 6.06 23.60
C ASP A 220 -9.27 6.82 22.58
N LEU A 221 -9.75 7.98 22.13
CA LEU A 221 -8.97 8.87 21.28
C LEU A 221 -7.80 9.45 22.09
N LEU A 222 -6.57 9.17 21.65
CA LEU A 222 -5.36 9.80 22.16
C LEU A 222 -5.02 11.05 21.37
N TYR A 223 -5.03 10.95 20.05
CA TYR A 223 -4.58 12.01 19.17
C TYR A 223 -5.43 12.09 17.91
N ASN A 224 -5.58 13.31 17.39
CA ASN A 224 -6.16 13.57 16.09
C ASN A 224 -5.28 14.58 15.36
N TRP A 225 -4.63 14.15 14.27
CA TRP A 225 -3.66 14.98 13.54
C TRP A 225 -4.01 15.12 12.08
N PRO A 226 -3.76 16.29 11.47
CA PRO A 226 -3.74 16.39 10.01
C PRO A 226 -2.59 15.54 9.46
N VAL A 227 -2.83 14.89 8.33
CA VAL A 227 -1.83 14.11 7.61
C VAL A 227 -1.72 14.58 6.17
N SER A 228 -0.65 14.19 5.49
CA SER A 228 -0.58 14.29 4.04
C SER A 228 -0.29 12.92 3.44
N THR A 229 -1.25 12.41 2.69
CA THR A 229 -1.19 11.12 1.99
C THR A 229 -0.83 11.31 0.52
N GLY A 230 -0.75 10.21 -0.22
CA GLY A 230 -0.37 10.16 -1.62
C GLY A 230 -1.19 11.10 -2.49
N ARG A 231 -0.56 11.67 -3.52
CA ARG A 231 -1.23 12.46 -4.55
C ARG A 231 -2.24 11.66 -5.39
N GLU A 232 -2.24 10.33 -5.30
CA GLU A 232 -3.14 9.46 -6.06
C GLU A 232 -2.94 9.54 -7.58
N LEU A 233 -1.69 9.73 -8.04
CA LEU A 233 -1.30 9.85 -9.45
C LEU A 233 -0.15 8.91 -9.82
N VAL A 234 0.10 8.74 -11.13
CA VAL A 234 1.36 8.17 -11.64
C VAL A 234 2.19 9.31 -12.20
N GLU A 235 3.36 9.53 -11.62
CA GLU A 235 4.22 10.68 -11.91
C GLU A 235 5.68 10.25 -12.06
N TYR A 236 6.55 11.18 -12.46
CA TYR A 236 7.98 10.90 -12.58
C TYR A 236 8.67 11.05 -11.23
N ALA A 237 9.31 9.99 -10.76
CA ALA A 237 10.21 10.04 -9.61
C ALA A 237 11.52 10.77 -9.99
N PRO A 238 12.34 11.20 -9.01
CA PRO A 238 13.60 11.92 -9.29
C PRO A 238 14.59 11.17 -10.18
N ASN A 239 14.49 9.85 -10.25
CA ASN A 239 15.30 9.00 -11.14
C ASN A 239 14.79 8.99 -12.60
N GLY A 240 13.75 9.76 -12.93
CA GLY A 240 13.15 9.85 -14.26
C GLY A 240 12.20 8.70 -14.62
N GLN A 241 11.96 7.76 -13.72
CA GLN A 241 11.03 6.65 -13.95
C GLN A 241 9.61 7.01 -13.50
N ARG A 242 8.61 6.49 -14.19
CA ARG A 242 7.20 6.62 -13.76
C ARG A 242 6.97 5.76 -12.53
N ALA A 243 6.41 6.37 -11.49
CA ALA A 243 6.11 5.76 -10.22
C ALA A 243 4.72 6.19 -9.71
N PRO A 244 3.96 5.29 -9.07
CA PRO A 244 2.72 5.66 -8.42
C PRO A 244 3.00 6.43 -7.12
N SER A 245 2.23 7.47 -6.87
CA SER A 245 2.22 8.25 -5.64
C SER A 245 0.97 7.93 -4.80
N PHE A 246 0.57 6.66 -4.78
CA PHE A 246 -0.67 6.20 -4.16
C PHE A 246 -0.43 5.87 -2.69
N THR A 247 -1.40 6.18 -1.83
CA THR A 247 -1.50 5.55 -0.50
C THR A 247 -2.57 4.46 -0.58
N PRO A 248 -2.20 3.18 -0.73
CA PRO A 248 -3.17 2.11 -0.87
C PRO A 248 -4.02 1.96 0.40
N GLN A 249 -5.31 1.70 0.21
CA GLN A 249 -6.22 1.40 1.31
C GLN A 249 -5.92 0.01 1.88
N GLY A 250 -6.33 -0.22 3.13
CA GLY A 250 -6.23 -1.52 3.78
C GLY A 250 -5.67 -1.44 5.19
N TYR A 251 -5.27 -2.61 5.68
CA TYR A 251 -4.76 -2.83 7.01
C TYR A 251 -3.27 -3.15 6.95
N TYR A 252 -2.48 -2.56 7.85
CA TYR A 252 -1.04 -2.73 7.90
C TYR A 252 -0.54 -2.88 9.32
N GLU A 253 0.47 -3.74 9.48
CA GLU A 253 1.36 -3.78 10.64
C GLU A 253 2.52 -2.81 10.43
N LEU A 254 3.19 -2.43 11.52
CA LEU A 254 4.49 -1.76 11.45
C LEU A 254 5.62 -2.79 11.53
N ASP A 255 6.65 -2.58 10.73
CA ASP A 255 7.83 -3.42 10.71
C ASP A 255 8.79 -3.04 11.86
N PRO A 256 9.03 -3.95 12.84
CA PRO A 256 9.92 -3.67 13.97
C PRO A 256 11.37 -3.40 13.58
N ASP A 257 11.82 -3.97 12.45
CA ASP A 257 13.20 -3.85 11.96
C ASP A 257 13.39 -2.62 11.07
N ARG A 258 12.29 -1.94 10.69
CA ARG A 258 12.30 -0.75 9.83
C ARG A 258 11.68 0.47 10.52
N MET A 259 12.19 0.76 11.72
CA MET A 259 11.88 1.95 12.52
C MET A 259 13.10 2.88 12.61
N TYR A 260 13.13 3.94 11.79
CA TYR A 260 14.30 4.81 11.66
C TYR A 260 14.03 6.24 12.14
N ARG A 261 14.87 6.78 13.03
CA ARG A 261 14.79 8.21 13.39
C ARG A 261 15.12 9.13 12.21
N HIS A 262 16.04 8.69 11.36
CA HIS A 262 16.44 9.39 10.15
C HIS A 262 16.46 8.40 8.98
N HIS A 263 15.72 8.71 7.93
CA HIS A 263 15.70 7.91 6.71
C HIS A 263 15.57 8.84 5.50
N VAL A 264 16.02 8.38 4.34
CA VAL A 264 15.82 9.06 3.06
C VAL A 264 15.21 8.05 2.10
N SER A 265 14.06 8.38 1.52
CA SER A 265 13.40 7.53 0.53
C SER A 265 14.33 7.28 -0.65
N GLY A 266 14.64 6.02 -0.94
CA GLY A 266 15.42 5.68 -2.14
C GLY A 266 14.69 6.02 -3.44
N GLN A 267 13.37 5.85 -3.48
CA GLN A 267 12.55 6.08 -4.67
C GLN A 267 12.31 7.57 -4.93
N TRP A 268 12.11 8.36 -3.87
CA TRP A 268 11.72 9.77 -3.98
C TRP A 268 12.80 10.76 -3.54
N ASN A 269 13.95 10.29 -3.09
CA ASN A 269 15.07 11.10 -2.57
C ASN A 269 14.62 12.17 -1.56
N GLN A 270 13.72 11.80 -0.65
CA GLN A 270 13.09 12.69 0.33
C GLN A 270 13.42 12.26 1.76
N SER A 271 13.70 13.23 2.62
CA SER A 271 13.90 13.01 4.06
C SER A 271 12.61 12.51 4.73
N MET A 272 12.74 11.46 5.52
CA MET A 272 11.67 10.79 6.27
C MET A 272 12.06 10.71 7.75
N PRO A 273 11.96 11.81 8.51
CA PRO A 273 12.25 11.80 9.95
C PRO A 273 11.24 10.93 10.70
N TYR A 274 11.73 10.11 11.64
CA TYR A 274 10.93 9.15 12.41
C TYR A 274 10.07 8.24 11.53
N ALA A 275 10.70 7.64 10.51
CA ALA A 275 10.06 6.71 9.59
C ALA A 275 9.69 5.39 10.29
N MET A 276 8.42 5.02 10.15
CA MET A 276 7.81 3.80 10.65
C MET A 276 7.22 3.06 9.44
N PHE A 277 7.98 2.11 8.89
CA PHE A 277 7.58 1.41 7.67
C PHE A 277 6.49 0.38 7.95
N PHE A 278 5.62 0.18 6.95
CA PHE A 278 4.64 -0.90 7.00
C PHE A 278 5.34 -2.24 6.77
N ASN A 279 4.98 -3.23 7.58
CA ASN A 279 5.29 -4.62 7.33
C ASN A 279 4.32 -5.14 6.26
N TRP A 280 4.60 -4.86 5.00
CA TRP A 280 3.77 -5.29 3.88
C TRP A 280 4.64 -5.64 2.68
N GLU A 281 4.42 -6.84 2.18
CA GLU A 281 5.12 -7.41 1.03
C GLU A 281 4.14 -7.69 -0.09
N ARG A 282 4.54 -7.41 -1.32
CA ARG A 282 3.78 -7.74 -2.52
C ARG A 282 4.73 -8.22 -3.60
N ASP A 283 4.43 -9.36 -4.19
CA ASP A 283 5.24 -9.97 -5.24
C ASP A 283 6.72 -10.14 -4.84
N GLY A 284 6.98 -10.47 -3.55
CA GLY A 284 8.32 -10.62 -2.99
C GLY A 284 9.03 -9.31 -2.67
N LEU A 285 8.38 -8.16 -2.88
CA LEU A 285 8.96 -6.85 -2.67
C LEU A 285 8.37 -6.19 -1.42
N GLN A 286 9.27 -5.82 -0.53
CA GLN A 286 8.95 -5.05 0.66
C GLN A 286 8.51 -3.63 0.30
N THR A 287 7.43 -3.15 0.91
CA THR A 287 6.89 -1.83 0.60
C THR A 287 7.82 -0.70 1.04
N GLY A 288 7.82 0.41 0.29
CA GLY A 288 8.41 1.68 0.68
C GLY A 288 7.46 2.59 1.46
N LEU A 289 6.24 2.13 1.75
CA LEU A 289 5.22 2.92 2.45
C LEU A 289 5.51 2.97 3.96
N ALA A 290 5.37 4.17 4.52
CA ALA A 290 5.62 4.44 5.92
C ALA A 290 4.74 5.56 6.44
N ILE A 291 4.62 5.63 7.78
CA ILE A 291 4.28 6.86 8.48
C ILE A 291 5.57 7.58 8.84
N HIS A 292 5.68 8.87 8.56
CA HIS A 292 6.86 9.65 8.95
C HIS A 292 6.53 11.13 9.16
N GLY A 293 7.47 11.89 9.74
CA GLY A 293 7.36 13.33 9.88
C GLY A 293 7.51 14.05 8.54
N ALA A 294 6.70 15.06 8.29
CA ALA A 294 6.88 15.97 7.16
C ALA A 294 8.23 16.70 7.27
N THR A 295 8.85 17.04 6.14
CA THR A 295 9.97 17.99 6.14
C THR A 295 9.46 19.40 6.44
N SER A 296 10.34 20.35 6.76
CA SER A 296 9.95 21.76 7.00
C SER A 296 9.18 22.37 5.83
N GLU A 297 9.52 21.98 4.60
CA GLU A 297 8.88 22.43 3.36
C GLU A 297 7.49 21.79 3.16
N ASP A 298 7.33 20.55 3.61
CA ASP A 298 6.09 19.78 3.46
C ASP A 298 5.06 20.03 4.59
N VAL A 299 5.42 20.69 5.70
CA VAL A 299 4.49 20.94 6.82
C VAL A 299 3.23 21.69 6.36
N ALA A 300 3.37 22.63 5.43
CA ALA A 300 2.24 23.39 4.88
C ALA A 300 1.27 22.54 4.05
N MET A 301 1.66 21.31 3.71
CA MET A 301 0.86 20.38 2.92
C MET A 301 0.08 19.37 3.77
N LEU A 302 0.25 19.37 5.10
CA LEU A 302 -0.60 18.59 6.00
C LEU A 302 -2.06 19.01 5.85
N GLY A 303 -2.96 18.03 5.80
CA GLY A 303 -4.37 18.21 5.43
C GLY A 303 -4.64 18.07 3.92
N LYS A 304 -3.64 17.69 3.10
CA LYS A 304 -3.78 17.53 1.65
C LYS A 304 -3.11 16.25 1.13
N ARG A 305 -3.63 15.70 0.02
CA ARG A 305 -3.00 14.62 -0.77
C ARG A 305 -1.77 15.13 -1.52
N ALA A 306 -0.63 15.15 -0.85
CA ALA A 306 0.57 15.82 -1.35
C ALA A 306 1.87 15.06 -1.05
N SER A 307 1.78 13.82 -0.59
CA SER A 307 2.93 12.93 -0.46
C SER A 307 3.12 12.06 -1.70
N ALA A 308 4.26 11.38 -1.76
CA ALA A 308 4.54 10.40 -2.80
C ALA A 308 4.03 8.98 -2.46
N GLY A 309 3.10 8.86 -1.50
CA GLY A 309 2.45 7.62 -1.08
C GLY A 309 2.53 7.36 0.42
N CYS A 310 3.56 7.84 1.10
CA CYS A 310 3.67 7.74 2.57
C CYS A 310 2.61 8.58 3.31
N VAL A 311 2.37 8.27 4.58
CA VAL A 311 1.52 9.09 5.45
C VAL A 311 2.41 10.06 6.22
N ARG A 312 2.42 11.33 5.81
CA ARG A 312 3.19 12.38 6.47
C ARG A 312 2.39 12.99 7.61
N ILE A 313 3.02 13.18 8.77
CA ILE A 313 2.45 13.90 9.93
C ILE A 313 3.40 14.99 10.41
N ALA A 314 2.97 15.88 11.30
CA ALA A 314 3.88 16.91 11.82
C ALA A 314 5.14 16.29 12.47
N PRO A 315 6.34 16.88 12.31
CA PRO A 315 7.59 16.31 12.84
C PRO A 315 7.55 15.93 14.32
N GLN A 316 6.94 16.78 15.15
CA GLN A 316 6.80 16.57 16.59
C GLN A 316 5.87 15.38 16.88
N ASN A 317 4.79 15.25 16.11
CA ASN A 317 3.85 14.14 16.22
C ASN A 317 4.48 12.82 15.78
N ALA A 318 5.32 12.84 14.75
CA ALA A 318 6.08 11.65 14.33
C ALA A 318 7.06 11.19 15.40
N ALA A 319 7.81 12.11 16.01
CA ALA A 319 8.70 11.79 17.13
C ALA A 319 7.92 11.19 18.31
N LEU A 320 6.78 11.79 18.65
CA LEU A 320 5.90 11.30 19.71
C LEU A 320 5.37 9.89 19.40
N LEU A 321 4.79 9.69 18.22
CA LEU A 321 4.20 8.40 17.82
C LEU A 321 5.27 7.31 17.76
N PHE A 322 6.43 7.61 17.18
CA PHE A 322 7.56 6.70 17.09
C PHE A 322 8.00 6.20 18.47
N ASN A 323 8.21 7.13 19.40
CA ASN A 323 8.64 6.76 20.76
C ASN A 323 7.52 6.00 21.50
N LEU A 324 6.26 6.44 21.38
CA LEU A 324 5.10 5.76 21.96
C LEU A 324 5.05 4.29 21.51
N ILE A 325 5.13 4.05 20.20
CA ILE A 325 5.05 2.70 19.61
C ILE A 325 6.24 1.85 20.06
N LYS A 326 7.47 2.36 19.93
CA LYS A 326 8.69 1.61 20.31
C LYS A 326 8.70 1.23 21.79
N THR A 327 8.18 2.08 22.67
CA THR A 327 8.32 1.89 24.13
C THR A 327 7.15 1.17 24.77
N GLN A 328 5.92 1.34 24.26
CA GLN A 328 4.71 0.83 24.93
C GLN A 328 3.99 -0.28 24.18
N TYR A 329 4.22 -0.42 22.88
CA TYR A 329 3.43 -1.33 22.03
C TYR A 329 4.23 -2.46 21.38
N ARG A 330 5.51 -2.64 21.73
CA ARG A 330 6.29 -3.80 21.27
C ARG A 330 5.84 -5.07 21.99
N GLY A 331 5.73 -6.16 21.26
CA GLY A 331 5.47 -7.49 21.83
C GLY A 331 4.98 -8.47 20.77
N LEU A 332 4.37 -9.57 21.22
CA LEU A 332 3.73 -10.51 20.31
C LEU A 332 2.49 -9.86 19.68
N ALA A 333 2.57 -9.65 18.38
CA ALA A 333 1.50 -9.12 17.53
C ALA A 333 1.08 -10.20 16.53
N PRO A 334 -0.17 -10.19 16.04
CA PRO A 334 -0.57 -11.10 14.98
C PRO A 334 0.23 -10.82 13.71
N ARG A 335 0.14 -11.73 12.74
CA ARG A 335 0.66 -11.51 11.39
C ARG A 335 -0.47 -11.58 10.39
N PHE A 336 -0.48 -10.67 9.43
CA PHE A 336 -1.38 -10.78 8.29
C PHE A 336 -1.13 -12.06 7.48
N ALA A 337 -2.20 -12.58 6.90
CA ALA A 337 -2.15 -13.74 6.01
C ALA A 337 -1.17 -13.48 4.87
N TYR A 338 -0.43 -14.51 4.47
CA TYR A 338 0.61 -14.41 3.46
C TYR A 338 0.46 -15.54 2.45
N ASP A 339 0.27 -15.18 1.19
CA ASP A 339 0.27 -16.12 0.08
C ASP A 339 1.71 -16.37 -0.38
N ARG A 340 2.19 -17.59 -0.09
CA ARG A 340 3.54 -18.03 -0.48
C ARG A 340 3.72 -18.23 -1.99
N ARG A 341 2.64 -18.43 -2.75
CA ARG A 341 2.73 -18.60 -4.22
C ARG A 341 3.03 -17.28 -4.91
N THR A 342 2.44 -16.20 -4.42
CA THR A 342 2.59 -14.85 -4.98
C THR A 342 3.53 -13.98 -4.15
N ALA A 343 4.08 -14.50 -3.06
CA ALA A 343 4.89 -13.75 -2.11
C ALA A 343 4.23 -12.42 -1.70
N THR A 344 2.94 -12.50 -1.36
CA THR A 344 2.10 -11.32 -1.09
C THR A 344 1.41 -11.45 0.26
N MET A 345 1.55 -10.40 1.06
CA MET A 345 0.87 -10.24 2.33
C MET A 345 -0.48 -9.56 2.13
N SER A 346 -1.50 -10.10 2.79
CA SER A 346 -2.86 -9.55 2.80
C SER A 346 -2.87 -8.16 3.43
N ASN A 347 -3.53 -7.21 2.76
CA ASN A 347 -3.91 -5.91 3.31
C ASN A 347 -5.43 -5.78 3.53
N ASP A 348 -6.18 -6.89 3.47
CA ASP A 348 -7.65 -6.93 3.58
C ASP A 348 -8.14 -7.26 4.99
N GLY A 349 -7.25 -7.27 5.99
CA GLY A 349 -7.63 -7.54 7.39
C GLY A 349 -7.54 -9.02 7.80
N LEU A 350 -7.20 -9.91 6.87
CA LEU A 350 -7.07 -11.35 7.13
C LEU A 350 -5.78 -11.66 7.89
N LEU A 351 -5.90 -12.23 9.09
CA LEU A 351 -4.77 -12.70 9.88
C LEU A 351 -4.36 -14.11 9.46
N MET A 352 -3.11 -14.46 9.72
CA MET A 352 -2.59 -15.80 9.52
C MET A 352 -2.95 -16.67 10.72
N HIS A 353 -3.33 -17.92 10.47
CA HIS A 353 -3.58 -18.93 11.50
C HIS A 353 -2.62 -20.11 11.38
N ASP A 354 -2.41 -20.83 12.48
CA ASP A 354 -1.72 -22.11 12.49
C ASP A 354 -2.64 -23.26 12.05
N ALA A 355 -2.14 -24.51 12.12
CA ALA A 355 -2.91 -25.67 11.68
C ALA A 355 -4.10 -25.96 12.63
N GLU A 356 -3.99 -25.50 13.87
CA GLU A 356 -4.98 -25.61 14.93
C GLU A 356 -6.04 -24.50 14.86
N GLY A 357 -5.84 -23.49 13.99
CA GLY A 357 -6.74 -22.37 13.80
C GLY A 357 -6.52 -21.21 14.77
N HIS A 358 -5.40 -21.17 15.49
CA HIS A 358 -5.04 -20.01 16.31
C HIS A 358 -4.31 -18.96 15.48
N VAL A 359 -4.53 -17.68 15.82
CA VAL A 359 -3.82 -16.57 15.19
C VAL A 359 -2.32 -16.71 15.44
N LYS A 360 -1.54 -16.64 14.37
CA LYS A 360 -0.09 -16.67 14.45
C LYS A 360 0.45 -15.33 14.96
N LEU A 361 1.16 -15.40 16.07
CA LEU A 361 1.83 -14.26 16.68
C LEU A 361 3.33 -14.28 16.39
N ALA A 362 3.94 -13.10 16.28
CA ALA A 362 5.38 -12.92 16.20
C ALA A 362 5.79 -11.60 16.86
N ASP A 363 7.09 -11.42 17.15
CA ASP A 363 7.60 -10.13 17.63
C ASP A 363 7.24 -9.03 16.62
N GLY A 364 6.73 -7.92 17.14
CA GLY A 364 6.24 -6.81 16.34
C GLY A 364 5.65 -5.72 17.23
N TYR A 365 4.79 -4.90 16.64
CA TYR A 365 4.03 -3.90 17.37
C TYR A 365 2.55 -4.28 17.40
N LYS A 366 1.92 -4.20 18.57
CA LYS A 366 0.46 -4.34 18.74
C LYS A 366 -0.28 -3.09 18.25
N VAL A 367 0.12 -2.60 17.08
CA VAL A 367 -0.38 -1.42 16.40
C VAL A 367 -0.99 -1.85 15.07
N LEU A 368 -2.25 -1.50 14.85
CA LEU A 368 -2.93 -1.68 13.58
C LEU A 368 -3.05 -0.34 12.87
N VAL A 369 -2.53 -0.24 11.66
CA VAL A 369 -2.81 0.90 10.77
C VAL A 369 -3.97 0.53 9.86
N PHE A 370 -5.02 1.33 9.88
CA PHE A 370 -6.15 1.18 8.96
C PHE A 370 -6.26 2.44 8.11
N ILE A 371 -6.09 2.28 6.80
CA ILE A 371 -6.16 3.38 5.83
C ILE A 371 -7.39 3.18 4.95
N GLU A 372 -8.28 4.18 4.91
CA GLU A 372 -9.44 4.16 4.02
C GLU A 372 -9.65 5.49 3.30
N ASN A 373 -10.34 5.44 2.16
CA ASN A 373 -10.73 6.61 1.40
C ASN A 373 -12.14 7.08 1.76
N TYR A 374 -12.37 7.42 3.03
CA TYR A 374 -13.67 7.86 3.54
C TYR A 374 -13.56 9.17 4.32
N GLY A 375 -14.22 10.21 3.82
CA GLY A 375 -14.13 11.57 4.35
C GLY A 375 -15.02 11.86 5.57
N GLY A 376 -15.84 10.91 6.02
CA GLY A 376 -16.79 11.15 7.12
C GLY A 376 -18.12 11.77 6.70
N ASP A 377 -18.34 11.93 5.39
CA ASP A 377 -19.64 12.33 4.87
C ASP A 377 -20.60 11.13 4.87
N ASN A 378 -21.80 11.36 5.39
CA ASN A 378 -22.92 10.48 5.07
C ASN A 378 -23.22 10.70 3.60
N VAL A 379 -22.86 9.75 2.73
CA VAL A 379 -23.52 9.65 1.44
C VAL A 379 -24.95 9.19 1.73
N VAL A 380 -25.81 10.11 2.21
CA VAL A 380 -27.17 10.15 1.67
C VAL A 380 -26.92 10.46 0.21
N ALA A 381 -26.85 9.41 -0.62
CA ALA A 381 -26.71 9.55 -2.05
C ALA A 381 -27.82 10.51 -2.49
N ALA A 382 -27.42 11.74 -2.78
CA ALA A 382 -28.30 12.73 -3.35
C ALA A 382 -28.74 12.14 -4.68
N VAL A 383 -30.03 11.82 -4.72
CA VAL A 383 -30.80 11.56 -5.92
C VAL A 383 -30.50 12.70 -6.90
N PHE A 384 -29.75 12.42 -7.95
CA PHE A 384 -29.53 13.30 -9.10
C PHE A 384 -29.67 12.51 -10.38
#